data_AF-A0A1I8Q033-F1
#
_entry.id   AF-A0A1I8Q033-F1
#
_cell.length_a   1.000
_cell.length_b   1.000
_cell.length_c   1.000
_cell.angle_alpha   90.00
_cell.angle_beta   90.00
_cell.angle_gamma   90.00
#
_symmetry.space_group_name_H-M   'P 1'
#
loop_
_entity.id
_entity.type
_entity.pdbx_description
1 polymer ?
#
loop_
_entity_poly.entity_id
_entity_poly.type
_entity_poly.pdbx_seq_one_letter_code
_entity_poly.pdbx_strand_id
1 'polypeptide(L)'
;MKPSELLTVLERVKIKVPLPPGVSTSTLLPKLIRTKDVKQLQDGTTQPSKPKLTKCLNTLDLTSLGIGSCCGTGMYLVAGMVAKNIAGPGVVISFVIAALASIFS
;
A
#
# COMPACT_ATOMS: atom_id res chain seq x y z
N MET A 1 16.61 6.15 32.34
CA MET A 1 16.30 4.98 31.49
C MET A 1 17.62 4.54 30.86
N LYS A 2 18.09 3.33 31.16
CA LYS A 2 19.49 2.91 30.91
C LYS A 2 19.68 2.56 29.42
N PRO A 3 20.78 2.98 28.76
CA PRO A 3 21.07 2.64 27.36
C PRO A 3 21.24 1.13 27.10
N SER A 4 21.39 0.32 28.15
CA SER A 4 21.45 -1.14 28.08
C SER A 4 20.10 -1.82 27.73
N GLU A 5 18.97 -1.22 28.10
CA GLU A 5 17.64 -1.72 27.74
C GLU A 5 17.38 -1.57 26.23
N LEU A 6 17.91 -0.50 25.62
CA LEU A 6 17.75 -0.25 24.19
C LEU A 6 18.52 -1.28 23.34
N LEU A 7 19.72 -1.70 23.79
CA LEU A 7 20.46 -2.78 23.13
C LEU A 7 19.76 -4.14 23.27
N THR A 8 19.09 -4.39 24.40
CA THR A 8 18.32 -5.63 24.60
C THR A 8 17.11 -5.68 23.66
N VAL A 9 16.43 -4.56 23.42
CA VAL A 9 15.32 -4.50 22.45
C VAL A 9 15.82 -4.58 21.00
N LEU A 10 16.96 -3.96 20.68
CA LEU A 10 17.56 -4.00 19.34
C LEU A 10 18.14 -5.37 18.98
N GLU A 11 18.60 -6.15 19.97
CA GLU A 11 18.99 -7.55 19.76
C GLU A 11 17.78 -8.45 19.51
N ARG A 12 16.63 -8.18 20.16
CA ARG A 12 15.38 -8.93 19.95
C ARG A 12 14.68 -8.59 18.62
N VAL A 13 14.92 -7.40 18.05
CA VAL A 13 14.50 -6.99 16.70
C VAL A 13 15.42 -7.57 15.60
N LYS A 14 16.53 -8.23 15.97
CA LYS A 14 17.38 -8.98 15.04
C LYS A 14 16.72 -10.33 14.71
N ILE A 15 15.53 -10.23 14.13
CA ILE A 15 14.72 -11.29 13.56
C ILE A 15 15.64 -12.27 12.85
N LYS A 16 15.77 -13.44 13.49
CA LYS A 16 16.42 -14.64 13.00
C LYS A 16 15.63 -15.15 11.80
N VAL A 17 15.82 -14.51 10.64
CA VAL A 17 15.40 -15.09 9.35
C VAL A 17 16.35 -16.26 9.07
N PRO A 18 15.89 -17.53 9.10
CA PRO A 18 16.71 -18.65 8.69
C PRO A 18 16.84 -18.60 7.16
N LEU A 19 18.03 -18.23 6.70
CA LEU A 19 18.36 -18.12 5.28
C LEU A 19 18.62 -19.52 4.71
N PRO A 20 17.93 -19.96 3.64
CA PRO A 20 18.24 -21.23 2.96
C PRO A 20 19.65 -21.16 2.35
N PRO A 21 20.50 -22.20 2.53
CA PRO A 21 21.86 -22.22 2.02
C PRO A 21 21.84 -22.44 0.50
N GLY A 22 21.87 -21.34 -0.26
CA GLY A 22 21.95 -21.41 -1.73
C GLY A 22 21.62 -20.11 -2.49
N VAL A 23 21.09 -19.08 -1.83
CA VAL A 23 20.77 -17.81 -2.51
C VAL A 23 21.93 -16.83 -2.38
N SER A 24 22.82 -16.85 -3.38
CA SER A 24 23.93 -15.90 -3.53
C SER A 24 23.40 -14.46 -3.63
N THR A 25 23.63 -13.71 -2.55
CA THR A 25 23.25 -12.30 -2.36
C THR A 25 23.80 -11.38 -3.46
N SER A 26 24.81 -11.84 -4.21
CA SER A 26 25.45 -11.12 -5.33
C SER A 26 24.57 -11.02 -6.59
N THR A 27 23.59 -11.92 -6.80
CA THR A 27 22.75 -11.92 -8.01
C THR A 27 21.37 -11.30 -7.79
N LEU A 28 20.91 -11.21 -6.54
CA LEU A 28 19.58 -10.66 -6.22
C LEU A 28 19.57 -9.12 -6.20
N LEU A 29 20.67 -8.49 -5.78
CA LEU A 29 20.83 -7.02 -5.84
C LEU A 29 20.75 -6.48 -7.29
N PRO A 30 21.49 -7.01 -8.28
CA PRO A 30 21.34 -6.56 -9.66
C PRO A 30 20.05 -7.05 -10.33
N LYS A 31 19.39 -8.12 -9.86
CA LYS A 31 18.06 -8.53 -10.35
C LYS A 31 16.90 -7.69 -9.77
N LEU A 32 17.06 -7.12 -8.57
CA LEU A 32 16.13 -6.16 -7.96
C LEU A 32 16.35 -4.72 -8.44
N ILE A 33 17.60 -4.35 -8.79
CA ILE A 33 17.96 -3.02 -9.31
C ILE A 33 17.94 -2.98 -10.85
N ARG A 34 17.85 -4.14 -11.52
CA ARG A 34 17.42 -4.19 -12.92
C ARG A 34 15.94 -3.87 -12.96
N THR A 35 15.65 -2.57 -12.86
CA THR A 35 14.53 -1.97 -13.56
C THR A 35 14.41 -2.72 -14.88
N LYS A 36 13.28 -3.39 -15.09
CA LYS A 36 12.91 -3.73 -16.46
C LYS A 36 12.97 -2.40 -17.19
N ASP A 37 13.99 -2.26 -18.01
CA ASP A 37 14.23 -1.07 -18.79
C ASP A 37 12.96 -0.85 -19.62
N VAL A 38 12.25 0.25 -19.35
CA VAL A 38 10.98 0.58 -20.01
C VAL A 38 11.19 0.74 -21.52
N LYS A 39 12.44 0.85 -22.00
CA LYS A 39 12.74 0.90 -23.44
C LYS A 39 12.58 -0.46 -24.12
N GLN A 40 12.63 -1.59 -23.40
CA GLN A 40 12.26 -2.90 -23.95
C GLN A 40 10.74 -3.06 -24.19
N LEU A 41 9.92 -2.09 -23.75
CA LEU A 41 8.51 -1.97 -24.14
C LEU A 41 8.29 -0.96 -25.28
N GLN A 42 9.34 -0.25 -25.71
CA GLN A 42 9.26 0.85 -26.67
C GLN A 42 9.98 0.54 -27.99
N ASP A 43 10.76 -0.53 -28.05
CA ASP A 43 11.53 -0.97 -29.22
C ASP A 43 10.73 -1.93 -30.13
N GLY A 44 9.47 -1.57 -30.35
CA GLY A 44 8.50 -2.27 -31.19
C GLY A 44 7.73 -1.27 -32.04
N THR A 45 8.46 -0.53 -32.88
CA THR A 45 7.99 0.12 -34.12
C THR A 45 7.00 1.28 -33.97
N THR A 46 7.50 2.49 -34.28
CA THR A 46 6.83 3.58 -35.04
C THR A 46 5.30 3.77 -34.85
N GLN A 47 4.91 4.90 -34.22
CA GLN A 47 3.57 5.53 -34.10
C GLN A 47 2.71 5.17 -32.84
N PRO A 48 1.84 6.10 -32.36
CA PRO A 48 1.59 6.40 -30.95
C PRO A 48 0.55 5.46 -30.35
N SER A 49 0.96 4.25 -29.96
CA SER A 49 0.08 3.37 -29.20
C SER A 49 0.85 2.77 -28.03
N LYS A 50 0.51 3.27 -26.84
CA LYS A 50 0.98 2.78 -25.54
C LYS A 50 0.88 1.25 -25.53
N PRO A 51 1.88 0.50 -24.99
CA PRO A 51 1.79 -0.95 -24.87
C PRO A 51 0.43 -1.29 -24.26
N LYS A 52 -0.42 -1.98 -25.02
CA LYS A 52 -1.82 -2.19 -24.66
C LYS A 52 -1.84 -3.19 -23.50
N LEU A 53 -1.79 -2.68 -22.27
CA LEU A 53 -2.07 -3.49 -21.08
C LEU A 53 -3.43 -4.13 -21.31
N THR A 54 -3.45 -5.46 -21.28
CA THR A 54 -4.70 -6.20 -21.38
C THR A 54 -5.54 -5.77 -20.17
N LYS A 55 -6.75 -5.25 -20.42
CA LYS A 55 -7.65 -4.76 -19.37
C LYS A 55 -8.16 -5.98 -18.59
N CYS A 56 -7.37 -6.47 -17.64
CA CYS A 56 -7.74 -7.55 -16.72
C CYS A 56 -8.59 -7.08 -15.54
N LEU A 57 -8.62 -5.77 -15.27
CA LEU A 57 -9.39 -5.23 -14.16
C LEU A 57 -10.86 -5.16 -14.58
N ASN A 58 -11.64 -6.07 -14.03
CA ASN A 58 -13.09 -5.99 -14.04
C ASN A 58 -13.52 -4.78 -13.19
N THR A 59 -14.75 -4.31 -13.36
CA THR A 59 -15.29 -3.18 -12.59
C THR A 59 -15.16 -3.42 -11.08
N LEU A 60 -15.35 -4.66 -10.64
CA LEU A 60 -15.19 -5.05 -9.24
C LEU A 60 -13.74 -4.94 -8.75
N ASP A 61 -12.77 -5.34 -9.58
CA ASP A 61 -11.35 -5.22 -9.24
C ASP A 61 -10.97 -3.73 -9.10
N LEU A 62 -11.52 -2.87 -9.96
CA LEU A 62 -11.22 -1.44 -9.93
C LEU A 62 -11.85 -0.75 -8.71
N THR A 63 -13.08 -1.10 -8.36
CA THR A 63 -13.73 -0.60 -7.14
C THR A 63 -13.00 -1.11 -5.88
N SER A 64 -12.61 -2.38 -5.86
CA SER A 64 -11.84 -2.95 -4.73
C SER A 64 -10.47 -2.28 -4.60
N LEU A 65 -9.81 -1.98 -5.72
CA LEU A 65 -8.54 -1.25 -5.73
C LEU A 65 -8.72 0.17 -5.18
N GLY A 66 -9.80 0.86 -5.58
CA GLY A 66 -10.16 2.18 -5.05
C GLY A 66 -10.43 2.17 -3.54
N ILE A 67 -11.30 1.27 -3.07
CA ILE A 67 -11.63 1.15 -1.64
C ILE A 67 -10.40 0.75 -0.82
N GLY A 68 -9.58 -0.19 -1.33
CA GLY A 68 -8.34 -0.59 -0.67
C GLY A 68 -7.34 0.56 -0.52
N SER A 69 -7.30 1.49 -1.50
CA SER A 69 -6.44 2.67 -1.42
C SER A 69 -6.92 3.72 -0.41
N CYS A 70 -8.24 3.81 -0.16
CA CYS A 70 -8.83 4.74 0.81
C CYS A 70 -8.91 4.16 2.23
N CYS A 71 -9.13 2.86 2.39
CA CYS A 71 -9.27 2.17 3.68
C CYS A 71 -7.93 1.82 4.36
N GLY A 72 -6.92 2.68 4.23
CA GLY A 72 -5.65 2.53 4.94
C GLY A 72 -5.74 2.92 6.42
N THR A 73 -4.58 2.99 7.09
CA THR A 73 -4.47 3.42 8.49
C THR A 73 -5.13 4.77 8.75
N GLY A 74 -5.11 5.68 7.77
CA GLY A 74 -5.68 7.02 7.87
C GLY A 74 -7.17 7.03 8.23
N MET A 75 -7.99 6.17 7.62
CA MET A 75 -9.43 6.15 7.88
C MET A 75 -9.74 5.71 9.32
N TYR A 76 -9.00 4.74 9.86
CA TYR A 76 -9.16 4.28 11.23
C TYR A 76 -8.77 5.36 12.25
N LEU A 77 -7.68 6.10 11.98
CA LEU A 77 -7.25 7.19 12.87
C LEU A 77 -8.21 8.38 12.82
N VAL A 78 -8.68 8.76 11.63
CA VAL A 78 -9.66 9.84 11.46
C VAL A 78 -10.96 9.50 12.17
N ALA A 79 -11.46 8.27 12.03
CA ALA A 79 -12.65 7.80 12.75
C ALA A 79 -12.47 7.90 14.28
N GLY A 80 -11.31 7.45 14.80
CA GLY A 80 -11.00 7.54 16.23
C GLY A 80 -10.90 8.98 16.75
N MET A 81 -10.27 9.89 15.97
CA MET A 81 -10.16 11.31 16.34
C MET A 81 -11.51 12.02 16.34
N VAL A 82 -12.36 11.77 15.34
CA VAL A 82 -13.69 12.37 15.23
C VAL A 82 -14.62 11.82 16.32
N ALA A 83 -14.55 10.52 16.61
CA ALA A 83 -15.32 9.92 17.69
C ALA A 83 -14.96 10.51 19.07
N LYS A 84 -13.67 10.73 19.33
CA LYS A 84 -13.19 11.30 20.60
C LYS A 84 -13.49 12.80 20.74
N ASN A 85 -13.26 13.60 19.71
CA ASN A 85 -13.24 15.07 19.85
C ASN A 85 -14.50 15.77 19.36
N ILE A 86 -15.28 15.17 18.47
CA ILE A 86 -16.36 15.89 17.76
C ILE A 86 -17.73 15.25 18.01
N ALA A 87 -17.89 13.94 17.82
CA ALA A 87 -19.22 13.36 17.60
C ALA A 87 -19.68 12.32 18.64
N GLY A 88 -18.79 11.73 19.43
CA GLY A 88 -19.16 10.61 20.31
C GLY A 88 -19.88 9.49 19.53
N PRO A 89 -20.95 8.86 20.05
CA PRO A 89 -21.71 7.85 19.30
C PRO A 89 -22.41 8.39 18.04
N GLY A 90 -22.50 9.72 17.87
CA GLY A 90 -23.13 10.37 16.71
C GLY A 90 -22.30 10.34 15.42
N VAL A 91 -21.03 9.92 15.47
CA VAL A 91 -20.14 9.90 14.29
C VAL A 91 -20.70 9.06 13.15
N VAL A 92 -21.41 7.98 13.50
CA VAL A 92 -22.05 7.08 12.54
C VAL A 92 -23.13 7.82 11.75
N ILE A 93 -23.93 8.66 12.42
CA ILE A 93 -25.03 9.41 11.80
C ILE A 93 -24.48 10.46 10.82
N SER A 94 -23.43 11.20 11.20
CA SER A 94 -22.78 12.15 10.29
C SER A 94 -22.18 11.46 9.07
N PHE A 95 -21.55 10.29 9.24
CA PHE A 95 -20.96 9.54 8.14
C PHE A 95 -22.02 9.02 7.16
N VAL A 96 -23.17 8.57 7.66
CA VAL A 96 -24.31 8.14 6.84
C VAL A 96 -24.86 9.29 6.01
N ILE A 97 -25.07 10.48 6.61
CA ILE A 97 -25.58 11.65 5.87
C ILE A 97 -24.58 12.09 4.79
N ALA A 98 -23.27 12.11 5.11
CA ALA A 98 -22.23 12.45 4.14
C ALA A 98 -22.16 11.45 2.98
N ALA A 99 -22.30 10.15 3.27
CA ALA A 99 -22.33 9.11 2.23
C ALA A 99 -23.54 9.29 1.29
N LEU A 100 -24.73 9.56 1.84
CA LEU A 100 -25.93 9.82 1.05
C LEU A 100 -25.78 11.07 0.17
N ALA A 101 -25.21 12.15 0.71
CA ALA A 101 -24.94 13.36 -0.06
C ALA A 101 -23.94 13.10 -1.21
N SER A 102 -22.90 12.29 -0.98
CA SER A 102 -21.92 11.95 -2.01
C SER A 102 -22.46 11.02 -3.09
N ILE A 103 -23.44 10.17 -2.78
CA ILE A 103 -24.12 9.31 -3.78
C ILE A 103 -25.07 10.15 -4.65
N PHE A 104 -25.65 11.21 -4.09
CA PHE A 104 -26.56 12.10 -4.81
C PHE A 104 -25.82 13.19 -5.61
N SER A 105 -24.55 13.46 -5.30
CA SER A 105 -23.71 14.45 -5.95
C SER A 105 -23.13 14.01 -7.29
#